data_AF-A0A2Z6QR66-F1
#
_entry.id   AF-A0A2Z6QR66-F1
#
_cell.length_a   1.000
_cell.length_b   1.000
_cell.length_c   1.000
_cell.angle_alpha   90.00
_cell.angle_beta   90.00
_cell.angle_gamma   90.00
#
_symmetry.space_group_name_H-M   'P 1'
#
loop_
_entity.id
_entity.type
_entity.pdbx_description
1 polymer ?
#
loop_
_entity_poly.entity_id
_entity_poly.type
_entity_poly.pdbx_seq_one_letter_code
_entity_poly.pdbx_strand_id
1 'polypeptide(L)'
;MFWEDVVMKVNLKYKSRFIGSQVKEKFQEIIKDCRLMKMYIDGDNKGKKTRNGELYYEQFEDFFWKKKESKYDIKHHKNVERHREIVTLSKKRNLEEEDKNHI
;
A
#
# COMPACT_ATOMS: atom_id res chain seq x y z
N MET A 1 -15.61 -3.85 -19.11
CA MET A 1 -14.63 -4.04 -20.19
C MET A 1 -13.28 -4.54 -19.69
N PHE A 2 -12.56 -3.87 -18.76
CA PHE A 2 -11.25 -4.34 -18.28
C PHE A 2 -11.18 -5.83 -17.89
N TRP A 3 -12.11 -6.32 -17.05
CA TRP A 3 -12.09 -7.72 -16.61
C TRP A 3 -12.34 -8.72 -17.74
N GLU A 4 -13.14 -8.35 -18.75
CA GLU A 4 -13.36 -9.21 -19.92
C GLU A 4 -12.09 -9.35 -20.77
N ASP A 5 -11.31 -8.26 -20.92
CA ASP A 5 -10.02 -8.31 -21.62
C ASP A 5 -9.02 -9.20 -20.89
N VAL A 6 -8.99 -9.13 -19.55
CA VAL A 6 -8.14 -9.99 -18.72
C VAL A 6 -8.60 -11.45 -18.85
N VAL A 7 -9.90 -11.72 -18.75
CA VAL A 7 -10.48 -13.06 -18.92
C VAL A 7 -10.11 -13.64 -20.27
N MET A 8 -10.27 -12.88 -21.35
CA MET A 8 -9.93 -13.33 -22.70
C MET A 8 -8.47 -13.78 -22.79
N LYS A 9 -7.53 -12.98 -22.24
CA LYS A 9 -6.10 -13.33 -22.21
C LYS A 9 -5.81 -14.58 -21.38
N VAL A 10 -6.41 -14.68 -20.19
CA VAL A 10 -6.24 -15.84 -19.30
C VAL A 10 -6.78 -17.11 -19.97
N ASN A 11 -8.02 -17.06 -20.45
CA ASN A 11 -8.66 -18.20 -21.11
C ASN A 11 -7.93 -18.63 -22.37
N LEU A 12 -7.43 -17.68 -23.17
CA LEU A 12 -6.65 -18.01 -24.36
C LEU A 12 -5.34 -18.70 -24.01
N LYS A 13 -4.61 -18.18 -23.01
CA LYS A 13 -3.30 -18.69 -22.59
C LYS A 13 -3.37 -20.05 -21.91
N TYR A 14 -4.32 -20.22 -21.00
CA TYR A 14 -4.43 -21.42 -20.15
C TYR A 14 -5.51 -22.40 -20.60
N LYS A 15 -6.15 -22.15 -21.75
CA LYS A 15 -7.27 -22.95 -22.30
C LYS A 15 -8.40 -23.16 -21.27
N SER A 16 -8.69 -22.13 -20.47
CA SER A 16 -9.72 -22.14 -19.44
C SER A 16 -11.02 -21.47 -19.91
N ARG A 17 -12.05 -21.46 -19.05
CA ARG A 17 -13.37 -20.86 -19.31
C ARG A 17 -13.85 -19.99 -18.15
N PHE A 18 -12.96 -19.16 -17.61
CA PHE A 18 -13.34 -18.19 -16.57
C PHE A 18 -14.26 -17.10 -17.13
N ILE A 19 -15.05 -16.49 -16.25
CA ILE A 19 -15.83 -15.28 -16.54
C ILE A 19 -15.30 -14.08 -15.74
N GLY A 20 -15.71 -12.86 -16.13
CA GLY A 20 -15.24 -11.60 -15.54
C GLY A 20 -15.35 -11.54 -14.01
N SER A 21 -16.47 -12.00 -13.45
CA SER A 21 -16.68 -12.02 -12.00
C SER A 21 -15.67 -12.92 -11.27
N GLN A 22 -15.42 -14.12 -11.78
CA GLN A 22 -14.48 -15.07 -11.19
C GLN A 22 -13.05 -14.54 -11.18
N VAL A 23 -12.61 -13.93 -12.29
CA VAL A 23 -11.26 -13.33 -12.37
C VAL A 23 -11.14 -12.13 -11.43
N LYS A 24 -12.18 -11.29 -11.36
CA LYS A 24 -12.22 -10.15 -10.43
C LYS A 24 -12.15 -10.61 -8.97
N GLU A 25 -12.95 -11.60 -8.59
CA GLU A 25 -12.94 -12.19 -7.25
C GLU A 25 -11.58 -12.77 -6.92
N LYS A 26 -11.00 -13.54 -7.84
CA LYS A 26 -9.68 -14.13 -7.63
C LYS A 26 -8.60 -13.08 -7.44
N PHE A 27 -8.67 -11.98 -8.20
CA PHE A 27 -7.76 -10.86 -8.03
C PHE A 27 -7.91 -10.19 -6.65
N GLN A 28 -9.13 -10.03 -6.14
CA GLN A 28 -9.33 -9.50 -4.78
C GLN A 28 -8.78 -10.43 -3.70
N GLU A 29 -8.89 -11.75 -3.88
CA GLU A 29 -8.27 -12.73 -2.97
C GLU A 29 -6.75 -12.59 -2.94
N ILE A 30 -6.11 -12.47 -4.11
CA ILE A 30 -4.66 -12.29 -4.21
C ILE A 30 -4.24 -11.01 -3.45
N ILE A 31 -4.97 -9.90 -3.65
CA ILE A 31 -4.70 -8.64 -2.92
C ILE A 31 -4.82 -8.85 -1.41
N LYS A 32 -5.86 -9.53 -0.95
CA LYS A 32 -6.09 -9.80 0.46
C LYS A 32 -4.95 -10.62 1.05
N ASP A 33 -4.54 -11.68 0.38
CA ASP A 33 -3.44 -12.55 0.82
C ASP A 33 -2.11 -11.79 0.90
N CYS A 34 -1.81 -10.95 -0.10
CA CYS A 34 -0.60 -10.12 -0.06
C CYS A 34 -0.63 -9.10 1.08
N ARG A 35 -1.79 -8.48 1.36
CA ARG A 35 -1.96 -7.53 2.48
C ARG A 35 -1.76 -8.21 3.85
N LEU A 36 -2.31 -9.40 4.02
CA LEU A 36 -2.15 -10.18 5.26
C LEU A 36 -0.70 -10.61 5.47
N MET A 37 -0.02 -11.01 4.39
CA MET A 37 1.41 -11.34 4.43
C MET A 37 2.25 -10.11 4.78
N LYS A 38 1.94 -8.95 4.19
CA LYS A 38 2.61 -7.70 4.54
C LYS A 38 2.44 -7.33 6.01
N MET A 39 1.22 -7.36 6.53
CA MET A 39 0.93 -7.11 7.94
C MET A 39 1.71 -8.07 8.86
N TYR A 40 1.88 -9.34 8.44
CA TYR A 40 2.68 -10.30 9.17
C TYR A 40 4.17 -9.92 9.22
N ILE A 41 4.73 -9.49 8.08
CA ILE A 41 6.13 -9.02 8.00
C ILE A 41 6.34 -7.75 8.84
N ASP A 42 5.38 -6.83 8.80
CA ASP A 42 5.42 -5.57 9.55
C ASP A 42 5.17 -5.75 11.07
N GLY A 43 4.84 -6.97 11.52
CA GLY A 43 4.61 -7.30 12.93
C GLY A 43 3.21 -6.93 13.46
N ASP A 44 2.25 -6.64 12.58
CA ASP A 44 0.86 -6.35 12.95
C ASP A 44 0.14 -7.64 13.40
N ASN A 45 -0.64 -7.55 14.48
CA ASN A 45 -1.34 -8.68 15.09
C ASN A 45 -2.47 -9.26 14.21
N LYS A 46 -2.93 -8.54 13.19
CA LYS A 46 -3.88 -9.02 12.17
C LYS A 46 -3.19 -9.69 10.98
N GLY A 47 -1.86 -9.63 10.93
CA GLY A 47 -1.06 -10.28 9.92
C GLY A 47 -1.21 -11.79 9.94
N LYS A 48 -1.15 -12.42 8.77
CA LYS A 48 -1.20 -13.88 8.65
C LYS A 48 -0.23 -14.37 7.58
N LYS A 49 0.71 -15.23 7.99
CA LYS A 49 1.50 -16.02 7.06
C LYS A 49 0.66 -17.16 6.49
N THR A 50 0.49 -17.18 5.17
CA THR A 50 -0.15 -18.29 4.45
C THR A 50 0.74 -18.67 3.28
N ARG A 51 0.66 -19.94 2.82
CA ARG A 51 1.43 -20.40 1.66
C ARG A 51 1.16 -19.55 0.41
N ASN A 52 -0.09 -19.20 0.17
CA ASN A 52 -0.48 -18.38 -0.99
C ASN A 52 -0.03 -16.92 -0.80
N GLY A 53 -0.16 -16.36 0.40
CA GLY A 53 0.30 -15.01 0.70
C GLY A 53 1.80 -14.85 0.51
N GLU A 54 2.59 -15.81 0.95
CA GLU A 54 4.05 -15.85 0.71
C GLU A 54 4.37 -15.92 -0.79
N LEU A 55 3.78 -16.89 -1.51
CA LEU A 55 3.97 -17.04 -2.96
C LEU A 55 3.62 -15.76 -3.74
N TYR A 56 2.46 -15.15 -3.47
CA TYR A 56 2.03 -13.97 -4.19
C TYR A 56 2.85 -12.74 -3.84
N TYR A 57 3.25 -12.59 -2.57
CA TYR A 57 4.08 -11.48 -2.12
C TYR A 57 5.47 -11.52 -2.76
N GLU A 58 6.08 -12.70 -2.88
CA GLU A 58 7.35 -12.88 -3.61
C GLU A 58 7.20 -12.62 -5.10
N GLN A 59 6.10 -13.07 -5.71
CA GLN A 59 5.93 -13.04 -7.17
C GLN A 59 5.57 -11.66 -7.73
N PHE A 60 4.67 -10.92 -7.08
CA PHE A 60 4.11 -9.69 -7.65
C PHE A 60 4.78 -8.41 -7.19
N GLU A 61 5.87 -8.53 -6.42
CA GLU A 61 6.49 -7.45 -5.66
C GLU A 61 5.52 -6.77 -4.68
N ASP A 62 6.08 -6.10 -3.69
CA ASP A 62 5.28 -5.38 -2.72
C ASP A 62 4.44 -4.30 -3.45
N PHE A 63 3.12 -4.33 -3.28
CA PHE A 63 2.19 -3.26 -3.68
C PHE A 63 1.73 -3.13 -5.14
N PHE A 64 1.72 -4.17 -5.98
CA PHE A 64 1.11 -4.07 -7.32
C PHE A 64 -0.36 -3.57 -7.30
N TRP A 65 -1.05 -3.76 -6.18
CA TRP A 65 -2.41 -3.31 -5.93
C TRP A 65 -2.54 -1.88 -5.40
N LYS A 66 -1.44 -1.22 -5.03
CA LYS A 66 -1.48 0.20 -4.67
C LYS A 66 -1.48 1.02 -5.95
N LYS A 67 -2.37 2.02 -5.98
CA LYS A 67 -2.32 3.04 -7.00
C LYS A 67 -0.96 3.74 -6.91
N LYS A 68 -0.25 3.89 -8.03
CA LYS A 68 0.96 4.72 -8.08
C LYS A 68 0.60 6.13 -7.61
N GLU A 69 1.44 6.71 -6.75
CA GLU A 69 1.27 8.09 -6.33
C GLU A 69 1.27 9.00 -7.56
N SER A 70 0.28 9.88 -7.64
CA SER A 70 0.27 10.92 -8.66
C SER A 70 1.30 11.99 -8.33
N LYS A 71 1.66 12.81 -9.34
CA LYS A 71 2.51 13.99 -9.12
C LYS A 71 1.93 14.94 -8.06
N TYR A 72 0.59 14.99 -7.94
CA TYR A 72 -0.10 15.80 -6.93
C TYR A 72 0.04 15.20 -5.53
N ASP A 73 -0.10 13.87 -5.38
CA ASP A 73 0.07 13.18 -4.11
C ASP A 73 1.50 13.39 -3.57
N ILE A 74 2.51 13.22 -4.43
CA ILE A 74 3.91 13.46 -4.08
C ILE A 74 4.14 14.90 -3.61
N LYS A 75 3.56 15.89 -4.32
CA LYS A 75 3.68 17.31 -3.95
C LYS A 75 2.98 17.61 -2.63
N HIS A 76 1.80 17.02 -2.41
CA HIS A 76 1.05 17.16 -1.17
C HIS A 76 1.83 16.59 0.02
N HIS A 77 2.37 15.36 -0.10
CA HIS A 77 3.18 14.74 0.95
C HIS A 77 4.38 15.60 1.34
N LYS A 78 5.15 16.10 0.36
CA LYS A 78 6.28 17.01 0.62
C LYS A 78 5.87 18.30 1.34
N ASN A 79 4.73 18.87 0.98
CA ASN A 79 4.24 20.08 1.64
C ASN A 79 3.80 19.80 3.08
N VAL A 80 3.13 18.66 3.32
CA VAL A 80 2.71 18.22 4.66
C VAL A 80 3.92 17.94 5.56
N GLU A 81 4.92 17.23 5.05
CA GLU A 81 6.17 16.95 5.79
C GLU A 81 6.89 18.25 6.17
N ARG A 82 7.08 19.15 5.20
CA ARG A 82 7.67 20.47 5.45
C ARG A 82 6.90 21.25 6.52
N HIS A 83 5.57 21.24 6.47
CA HIS A 83 4.76 21.94 7.47
C HIS A 83 4.93 21.31 8.87
N ARG A 84 4.97 19.98 8.97
CA ARG A 84 5.21 19.28 10.23
C ARG A 84 6.58 19.64 10.82
N GLU A 85 7.63 19.69 10.01
CA GLU A 85 8.96 20.12 10.45
C GLU A 85 8.96 21.55 10.98
N ILE A 86 8.35 22.49 10.24
CA ILE A 86 8.25 23.89 10.66
C ILE A 86 7.53 24.01 12.01
N VAL A 87 6.42 23.29 12.19
CA VAL A 87 5.66 23.29 13.44
C VAL A 87 6.49 22.72 14.59
N THR A 88 7.20 21.61 14.37
CA THR A 88 8.07 21.01 15.39
C THR A 88 9.22 21.92 15.78
N LEU A 89 9.88 22.56 14.81
CA LEU A 89 10.98 23.50 15.08
C LEU A 89 10.50 24.75 15.82
N SER A 90 9.34 25.29 15.43
CA SER A 90 8.74 26.44 16.10
C SER A 90 8.43 26.13 17.57
N LYS A 91 7.87 24.95 17.85
CA LYS A 91 7.61 24.50 19.22
C LYS A 91 8.89 24.36 20.05
N LYS A 92 9.96 23.78 19.49
CA LYS A 92 11.24 23.66 20.18
C LYS A 92 11.84 25.01 20.53
N ARG A 93 11.84 25.96 19.58
CA ARG A 93 12.35 27.31 19.81
C ARG A 93 11.59 28.04 20.91
N ASN A 94 10.26 27.93 20.94
CA ASN A 94 9.46 28.57 21.97
C ASN A 94 9.77 28.00 23.37
N LEU A 95 9.98 26.68 23.49
CA LEU A 95 10.39 26.05 24.75
C LEU A 95 11.78 26.54 25.20
N GLU A 96 12.74 26.65 24.27
CA GLU A 96 14.08 27.17 24.58
C GLU A 96 14.07 28.66 24.98
N GLU A 97 13.13 29.47 24.48
CA GLU A 97 12.95 30.86 24.88
C GLU A 97 12.26 31.00 26.24
N GLU A 98 11.30 30.11 26.56
CA GLU A 98 10.67 30.04 27.88
C GLU A 98 11.68 29.64 28.98
N ASP A 99 12.53 28.64 28.70
CA ASP A 99 13.58 28.18 29.64
C ASP A 99 14.63 29.28 29.91
N LYS A 100 14.95 30.11 28.91
CA LYS A 100 15.90 31.24 29.07
C LYS A 100 15.33 32.42 29.86
N ASN A 101 14.00 32.57 29.89
CA ASN A 101 13.33 33.64 30.62
C ASN A 101 12.99 33.26 32.07
N HIS A 102 13.37 32.07 32.53
CA HIS A 102 13.17 31.57 33.90
C HIS A 102 14.48 31.39 34.70
N ILE A 103 15.60 31.97 34.20
CA ILE A 103 16.90 32.10 34.90
C ILE A 103 17.16 33.57 35.17
#